data_AF-A0A914R3T1-F1
#
_entry.id   AF-A0A914R3T1-F1
#
_cell.length_a   1.000
_cell.length_b   1.000
_cell.length_c   1.000
_cell.angle_alpha   90.00
_cell.angle_beta   90.00
_cell.angle_gamma   90.00
#
_symmetry.space_group_name_H-M   'P 1'
#
loop_
_entity.id
_entity.type
_entity.pdbx_description
1 polymer ?
#
loop_
_entity_poly.entity_id
_entity_poly.type
_entity_poly.pdbx_seq_one_letter_code
_entity_poly.pdbx_strand_id
1 'polypeptide(L)'
;MEKAAVIADIIDVSKSIDGHSFTFEWLLESLRSNNTVYQRKHGCRSVKAVTVKDISGGKGFASNVLRCVLTFLDSVNDSDSYSTILKIPFFNTFNKNQKIDKFIDLHNFECDFYETLQPIVEAPTPKVYKTVRWFPDGGEGCIHMEDLSAKGKTISYFENLNLSQVKCVIQHLAKIHKRILCANPNLWKGKYLKNQESFVDFLDMFDPIIEPFLKKCKIEGKN
;
A
#
# COMPACT_ATOMS: atom_id res chain seq x y z
N MET A 1 21.98 -27.31 -38.21
CA MET A 1 21.60 -26.19 -37.32
C MET A 1 20.23 -26.49 -36.77
N GLU A 2 20.19 -27.15 -35.61
CA GLU A 2 18.97 -27.48 -34.91
C GLU A 2 18.61 -26.27 -34.04
N LYS A 3 17.53 -25.55 -34.38
CA LYS A 3 17.00 -24.48 -33.54
C LYS A 3 16.34 -25.15 -32.34
N ALA A 4 17.06 -25.20 -31.22
CA ALA A 4 16.46 -25.52 -29.94
C ALA A 4 15.33 -24.51 -29.66
N ALA A 5 14.09 -25.00 -29.65
CA ALA A 5 12.97 -24.23 -29.15
C ALA A 5 13.21 -23.98 -27.66
N VAL A 6 13.51 -22.74 -27.30
CA VAL A 6 13.46 -22.31 -25.90
C VAL A 6 11.99 -22.32 -25.51
N ILE A 7 11.54 -23.43 -24.93
CA ILE A 7 10.27 -23.47 -24.20
C ILE A 7 10.54 -22.61 -22.97
N ALA A 8 10.22 -21.32 -23.06
CA ALA A 8 10.24 -20.47 -21.90
C ALA A 8 9.09 -20.91 -21.00
N ASP A 9 9.42 -21.46 -19.84
CA ASP A 9 8.43 -21.90 -18.86
C ASP A 9 7.51 -20.72 -18.54
N ILE A 10 6.23 -20.88 -18.88
CA ILE A 10 5.19 -19.94 -18.48
C ILE A 10 5.04 -20.06 -16.97
N ILE A 11 4.97 -18.92 -16.28
CA ILE A 11 4.76 -18.90 -14.83
C ILE A 11 3.50 -19.70 -14.45
N ASP A 12 3.62 -20.55 -13.43
CA ASP A 12 2.46 -21.16 -12.79
C ASP A 12 1.69 -20.09 -12.01
N VAL A 13 0.61 -19.58 -12.62
CA VAL A 13 -0.19 -18.49 -12.09
C VAL A 13 -1.04 -18.89 -10.88
N SER A 14 -1.19 -20.19 -10.61
CA SER A 14 -1.98 -20.69 -9.47
C SER A 14 -1.25 -20.57 -8.14
N LYS A 15 0.07 -20.32 -8.16
CA LYS A 15 0.88 -20.19 -6.96
C LYS A 15 0.48 -18.98 -6.11
N SER A 16 0.43 -19.20 -4.81
CA SER A 16 0.32 -18.18 -3.77
C SER A 16 1.50 -17.20 -3.79
N ILE A 17 1.24 -15.94 -3.49
CA ILE A 17 2.23 -14.88 -3.39
C ILE A 17 2.78 -14.85 -1.97
N ASP A 18 4.05 -15.24 -1.79
CA ASP A 18 4.77 -15.14 -0.50
C ASP A 18 4.04 -15.80 0.69
N GLY A 19 3.36 -16.92 0.44
CA GLY A 19 2.60 -17.67 1.46
C GLY A 19 1.22 -17.10 1.79
N HIS A 20 0.80 -16.00 1.15
CA HIS A 20 -0.52 -15.41 1.30
C HIS A 20 -1.58 -16.10 0.44
N SER A 21 -2.86 -15.87 0.75
CA SER A 21 -4.00 -16.49 0.05
C SER A 21 -4.18 -16.00 -1.40
N PHE A 22 -3.53 -14.91 -1.78
CA PHE A 22 -3.58 -14.33 -3.12
C PHE A 22 -2.62 -15.02 -4.08
N THR A 23 -3.08 -15.28 -5.30
CA THR A 23 -2.28 -15.94 -6.35
C THR A 23 -1.76 -14.96 -7.40
N PHE A 24 -0.81 -15.39 -8.22
CA PHE A 24 -0.38 -14.60 -9.38
C PHE A 24 -1.51 -14.39 -10.40
N GLU A 25 -2.44 -15.34 -10.53
CA GLU A 25 -3.64 -15.18 -11.34
C GLU A 25 -4.49 -13.99 -10.85
N TRP A 26 -4.77 -13.93 -9.54
CA TRP A 26 -5.52 -12.82 -8.93
C TRP A 26 -4.84 -11.46 -9.18
N LEU A 27 -3.51 -11.41 -9.05
CA LEU A 27 -2.70 -10.22 -9.32
C LEU A 27 -2.88 -9.76 -10.78
N LEU A 28 -2.72 -10.68 -11.73
CA LEU A 28 -2.80 -10.38 -13.16
C LEU A 28 -4.21 -9.99 -13.57
N GLU A 29 -5.24 -10.69 -13.07
CA GLU A 29 -6.63 -10.37 -13.31
C GLU A 29 -6.97 -8.96 -12.81
N SER A 30 -6.49 -8.59 -11.62
CA SER A 30 -6.68 -7.25 -11.07
C SER A 30 -6.09 -6.15 -11.98
N LEU A 31 -4.90 -6.35 -12.53
CA LEU A 31 -4.30 -5.42 -13.51
C LEU A 31 -5.09 -5.39 -14.82
N ARG A 32 -5.42 -6.57 -15.36
CA ARG A 32 -6.15 -6.70 -16.63
C ARG A 32 -7.54 -6.10 -16.57
N SER A 33 -8.18 -6.09 -15.40
CA SER A 33 -9.54 -5.56 -15.25
C SER A 33 -9.54 -4.05 -14.95
N ASN A 34 -8.55 -3.55 -14.19
CA ASN A 34 -8.63 -2.20 -13.60
C ASN A 34 -7.51 -1.24 -14.00
N ASN A 35 -6.53 -1.68 -14.82
CA ASN A 35 -5.39 -0.85 -15.20
C ASN A 35 -5.26 -0.69 -16.71
N THR A 36 -5.84 0.37 -17.26
CA THR A 36 -5.81 0.69 -18.69
C THR A 36 -4.41 0.98 -19.24
N VAL A 37 -3.47 1.40 -18.40
CA VAL A 37 -2.06 1.59 -18.82
C VAL A 37 -1.39 0.24 -18.99
N TYR A 38 -1.57 -0.65 -18.02
CA TYR A 38 -1.08 -2.02 -18.11
C TYR A 38 -1.71 -2.76 -19.30
N GLN A 39 -3.04 -2.71 -19.46
CA GLN A 39 -3.74 -3.34 -20.58
C GLN A 39 -3.16 -2.90 -21.94
N ARG A 40 -2.97 -1.59 -22.14
CA ARG A 40 -2.44 -1.05 -23.41
C ARG A 40 -1.00 -1.44 -23.68
N LYS A 41 -0.15 -1.46 -22.66
CA LYS A 41 1.29 -1.70 -22.83
C LYS A 41 1.68 -3.18 -22.75
N HIS A 42 0.94 -3.96 -21.97
CA HIS A 42 1.32 -5.30 -21.56
C HIS A 42 0.17 -6.31 -21.54
N GLY A 43 -1.09 -5.90 -21.77
CA GLY A 43 -2.27 -6.76 -21.57
C GLY A 43 -2.30 -8.03 -22.41
N CYS A 44 -1.69 -7.99 -23.60
CA CYS A 44 -1.57 -9.15 -24.51
C CYS A 44 -0.24 -9.90 -24.37
N ARG A 45 0.66 -9.46 -23.48
CA ARG A 45 1.99 -10.06 -23.32
C ARG A 45 1.93 -11.21 -22.33
N SER A 46 2.71 -12.25 -22.63
CA SER A 46 2.86 -13.39 -21.73
C SER A 46 3.89 -13.08 -20.65
N VAL A 47 3.51 -13.28 -19.40
CA VAL A 47 4.41 -13.07 -18.25
C VAL A 47 5.35 -14.26 -18.15
N LYS A 48 6.65 -13.97 -18.16
CA LYS A 48 7.74 -14.94 -17.98
C LYS A 48 7.91 -15.31 -16.52
N ALA A 49 8.01 -14.29 -15.65
CA ALA A 49 8.22 -14.48 -14.24
C ALA A 49 7.62 -13.32 -13.44
N VAL A 50 7.35 -13.59 -12.16
CA VAL A 50 6.96 -12.58 -11.17
C VAL A 50 7.94 -12.69 -10.01
N THR A 51 8.71 -11.63 -9.79
CA THR A 51 9.58 -11.51 -8.62
C THR A 51 8.82 -10.79 -7.51
N VAL A 52 8.80 -11.38 -6.32
CA VAL A 52 8.14 -10.82 -5.14
C VAL A 52 9.20 -10.46 -4.12
N LYS A 53 9.12 -9.26 -3.55
CA LYS A 53 10.02 -8.79 -2.50
C LYS A 53 9.22 -8.04 -1.44
N ASP A 54 9.30 -8.46 -0.19
CA ASP A 54 8.84 -7.64 0.92
C ASP A 54 9.72 -6.37 1.04
N ILE A 55 9.09 -5.22 0.93
CA ILE A 55 9.70 -3.90 1.06
C ILE A 55 9.23 -3.17 2.33
N SER A 56 8.47 -3.83 3.20
CA SER A 56 8.12 -3.33 4.53
C SER A 56 9.36 -3.12 5.41
N GLY A 57 10.41 -3.92 5.17
CA GLY A 57 11.66 -3.89 5.94
C GLY A 57 11.48 -4.16 7.43
N GLY A 58 10.45 -4.93 7.80
CA GLY A 58 10.06 -5.15 9.20
C GLY A 58 9.48 -3.92 9.90
N LYS A 59 9.29 -2.81 9.16
CA LYS A 59 8.69 -1.55 9.64
C LYS A 59 7.22 -1.41 9.26
N GLY A 60 6.67 -2.41 8.56
CA GLY A 60 5.25 -2.51 8.31
C GLY A 60 4.51 -2.87 9.59
N PHE A 61 4.24 -1.86 10.44
CA PHE A 61 3.63 -2.03 11.76
C PHE A 61 2.33 -2.87 11.75
N ALA A 62 1.61 -2.88 10.63
CA ALA A 62 0.30 -3.51 10.48
C ALA A 62 0.11 -4.27 9.15
N SER A 63 1.14 -4.36 8.31
CA SER A 63 1.00 -4.94 6.96
C SER A 63 2.34 -5.36 6.37
N ASN A 64 2.33 -6.46 5.62
CA ASN A 64 3.37 -6.77 4.65
C ASN A 64 3.16 -5.90 3.41
N VAL A 65 4.23 -5.32 2.88
CA VAL A 65 4.19 -4.51 1.66
C VAL A 65 5.07 -5.19 0.63
N LEU A 66 4.44 -5.97 -0.24
CA LEU A 66 5.13 -6.78 -1.22
C LEU A 66 5.22 -6.01 -2.54
N ARG A 67 6.44 -5.83 -3.04
CA ARG A 67 6.68 -5.37 -4.40
C ARG A 67 6.69 -6.57 -5.34
N CYS A 68 5.78 -6.56 -6.29
CA CYS A 68 5.72 -7.54 -7.37
C CYS A 68 6.29 -6.91 -8.65
N VAL A 69 7.21 -7.61 -9.31
CA VAL A 69 7.82 -7.19 -10.58
C VAL A 69 7.57 -8.27 -11.62
N LEU A 70 6.79 -7.92 -12.65
CA LEU A 70 6.42 -8.78 -13.75
C LEU A 70 7.44 -8.59 -14.87
N THR A 71 8.04 -9.69 -15.33
CA THR A 71 8.87 -9.74 -16.55
C THR A 71 8.14 -10.50 -17.64
N PHE A 72 8.32 -10.10 -18.90
CA PHE A 72 7.57 -10.64 -20.04
C PHE A 72 8.45 -11.51 -20.93
N LEU A 73 7.86 -12.50 -21.60
CA LEU A 73 8.58 -13.47 -22.45
C LEU A 73 9.31 -12.82 -23.63
N ASP A 74 8.70 -11.81 -24.22
CA ASP A 74 9.19 -11.03 -25.36
C ASP A 74 10.11 -9.87 -24.94
N SER A 75 10.39 -9.73 -23.64
CA SER A 75 11.28 -8.68 -23.15
C SER A 75 12.74 -8.99 -23.49
N VAL A 76 13.42 -8.00 -24.08
CA VAL A 76 14.85 -8.09 -24.43
C VAL A 76 15.75 -7.71 -23.24
N ASN A 77 15.23 -6.94 -22.27
CA ASN A 77 15.97 -6.52 -21.09
C ASN A 77 15.06 -6.27 -19.87
N ASP A 78 15.64 -6.27 -18.68
CA ASP A 78 14.88 -6.11 -17.43
C ASP A 78 14.19 -4.73 -17.27
N SER A 79 14.56 -3.76 -18.11
CA SER A 79 13.94 -2.42 -18.10
C SER A 79 12.51 -2.41 -18.64
N ASP A 80 12.12 -3.44 -19.40
CA ASP A 80 10.76 -3.67 -19.87
C ASP A 80 10.00 -4.61 -18.93
N SER A 81 9.98 -4.23 -17.65
CA SER A 81 9.23 -4.88 -16.58
C SER A 81 8.11 -3.97 -16.08
N TYR A 82 7.11 -4.58 -15.43
CA TYR A 82 6.01 -3.85 -14.82
C TYR A 82 6.02 -4.09 -13.31
N SER A 83 5.99 -3.04 -12.49
CA SER A 83 5.96 -3.18 -11.03
C SER A 83 4.67 -2.68 -10.41
N THR A 84 4.23 -3.39 -9.38
CA THR A 84 3.01 -3.14 -8.61
C THR A 84 3.23 -3.52 -7.13
N ILE A 85 2.37 -3.03 -6.24
CA ILE A 85 2.45 -3.26 -4.80
C ILE A 85 1.22 -4.02 -4.32
N LEU A 86 1.45 -5.03 -3.50
CA LEU A 86 0.44 -5.66 -2.65
C LEU A 86 0.68 -5.26 -1.21
N LYS A 87 -0.29 -4.58 -0.60
CA LYS A 87 -0.32 -4.33 0.84
C LYS A 87 -1.29 -5.31 1.48
N ILE A 88 -0.77 -6.22 2.27
CA ILE A 88 -1.54 -7.28 2.91
C ILE A 88 -1.46 -7.02 4.42
N PRO A 89 -2.60 -6.79 5.10
CA PRO A 89 -2.57 -6.54 6.52
C PRO A 89 -2.11 -7.82 7.23
N PHE A 90 -1.29 -7.66 8.25
CA PHE A 90 -0.75 -8.78 9.02
C PHE A 90 -0.86 -8.45 10.50
N PHE A 91 -1.27 -9.44 11.29
CA PHE A 91 -1.29 -9.33 12.74
C PHE A 91 -0.06 -10.00 13.32
N ASN A 92 0.89 -9.19 13.79
CA ASN A 92 2.05 -9.71 14.47
C ASN A 92 1.73 -9.94 15.95
N THR A 93 1.83 -11.19 16.42
CA THR A 93 1.47 -11.61 17.77
C THR A 93 2.36 -11.06 18.89
N PHE A 94 3.30 -10.15 18.59
CA PHE A 94 4.26 -9.63 19.58
C PHE A 94 3.59 -8.90 20.76
N ASN A 95 2.34 -8.46 20.63
CA ASN A 95 1.53 -8.00 21.75
C ASN A 95 0.20 -8.76 21.81
N LYS A 96 0.15 -9.83 22.62
CA LYS A 96 -1.05 -10.65 22.85
C LYS A 96 -2.27 -9.88 23.38
N ASN A 97 -2.08 -8.63 23.79
CA ASN A 97 -3.13 -7.75 24.32
C ASN A 97 -3.74 -6.81 23.25
N GLN A 98 -3.23 -6.79 22.02
CA GLN A 98 -3.80 -5.97 20.95
C GLN A 98 -5.01 -6.66 20.31
N LYS A 99 -6.12 -5.93 20.20
CA LYS A 99 -7.36 -6.42 19.59
C LYS A 99 -7.19 -6.41 18.06
N ILE A 100 -7.20 -7.60 17.46
CA ILE A 100 -7.15 -7.79 15.99
C ILE A 100 -8.20 -6.95 15.25
N ASP A 101 -9.37 -6.75 15.87
CA ASP A 101 -10.46 -5.91 15.35
C ASP A 101 -9.99 -4.50 14.96
N LYS A 102 -9.06 -3.90 15.71
CA LYS A 102 -8.54 -2.57 15.40
C LYS A 102 -7.72 -2.56 14.10
N PHE A 103 -6.95 -3.62 13.84
CA PHE A 103 -6.18 -3.73 12.60
C PHE A 103 -7.08 -4.01 11.40
N ILE A 104 -8.12 -4.80 11.60
CA ILE A 104 -9.19 -5.04 10.63
C ILE A 104 -9.86 -3.71 10.26
N ASP A 105 -10.26 -2.93 11.27
CA ASP A 105 -10.87 -1.62 11.09
C ASP A 105 -9.94 -0.67 10.32
N LEU A 106 -8.66 -0.57 10.71
CA LEU A 106 -7.67 0.27 10.02
C LEU A 106 -7.51 -0.08 8.54
N HIS A 107 -7.36 -1.37 8.22
CA HIS A 107 -7.28 -1.83 6.82
C HIS A 107 -8.57 -1.52 6.04
N ASN A 108 -9.72 -1.74 6.65
CA ASN A 108 -11.02 -1.50 6.02
C ASN A 108 -11.30 -0.01 5.84
N PHE A 109 -10.79 0.88 6.71
CA PHE A 109 -10.83 2.33 6.49
C PHE A 109 -9.92 2.77 5.35
N GLU A 110 -8.77 2.14 5.20
CA GLU A 110 -7.92 2.39 4.04
C GLU A 110 -8.60 1.95 2.74
N CYS A 111 -9.29 0.80 2.75
CA CYS A 111 -10.14 0.38 1.62
C CYS A 111 -11.23 1.43 1.34
N ASP A 112 -11.96 1.88 2.36
CA ASP A 112 -12.99 2.93 2.22
C ASP A 112 -12.42 4.20 1.60
N PHE A 113 -11.22 4.62 2.04
CA PHE A 113 -10.56 5.80 1.50
C PHE A 113 -10.36 5.65 -0.02
N TYR A 114 -9.80 4.55 -0.50
CA TYR A 114 -9.56 4.35 -1.92
C TYR A 114 -10.85 4.14 -2.73
N GLU A 115 -11.83 3.42 -2.18
CA GLU A 115 -13.10 3.13 -2.87
C GLU A 115 -14.01 4.36 -2.97
N THR A 116 -14.01 5.23 -1.96
CA THR A 116 -15.03 6.29 -1.83
C THR A 116 -14.47 7.70 -1.82
N LEU A 117 -13.32 7.92 -1.18
CA LEU A 117 -12.77 9.27 -0.97
C LEU A 117 -11.69 9.64 -1.99
N GLN A 118 -10.88 8.70 -2.46
CA GLN A 118 -9.86 8.95 -3.49
C GLN A 118 -10.45 9.62 -4.74
N PRO A 119 -11.62 9.20 -5.30
CA PRO A 119 -12.16 9.80 -6.52
C PRO A 119 -12.50 11.28 -6.39
N ILE A 120 -12.75 11.77 -5.17
CA ILE A 120 -13.08 13.19 -4.90
C ILE A 120 -11.89 13.99 -4.38
N VAL A 121 -10.79 13.32 -4.06
CA VAL A 121 -9.57 13.93 -3.51
C VAL A 121 -8.60 14.26 -4.64
N GLU A 122 -8.26 15.55 -4.77
CA GLU A 122 -7.24 16.03 -5.72
C GLU A 122 -5.84 15.98 -5.11
N ALA A 123 -5.41 14.78 -4.72
CA ALA A 123 -4.07 14.53 -4.18
C ALA A 123 -3.35 13.45 -4.98
N PRO A 124 -2.01 13.50 -5.06
CA PRO A 124 -1.22 12.45 -5.67
C PRO A 124 -1.28 11.19 -4.78
N THR A 125 -2.19 10.29 -5.10
CA THR A 125 -2.31 8.97 -4.46
C THR A 125 -1.99 7.87 -5.48
N PRO A 126 -1.52 6.69 -5.03
CA PRO A 126 -1.32 5.58 -5.94
C PRO A 126 -2.65 5.20 -6.60
N LYS A 127 -2.60 4.79 -7.86
CA LYS A 127 -3.76 4.12 -8.47
C LYS A 127 -4.00 2.81 -7.75
N VAL A 128 -5.22 2.58 -7.29
CA VAL A 128 -5.61 1.31 -6.69
C VAL A 128 -6.35 0.48 -7.73
N TYR A 129 -5.88 -0.75 -7.93
CA TYR A 129 -6.41 -1.68 -8.92
C TYR A 129 -7.47 -2.59 -8.33
N LYS A 130 -7.34 -2.96 -7.05
CA LYS A 130 -8.33 -3.77 -6.33
C LYS A 130 -8.11 -3.67 -4.83
N THR A 131 -9.20 -3.68 -4.10
CA THR A 131 -9.26 -3.76 -2.63
C THR A 131 -9.98 -5.04 -2.23
N VAL A 132 -9.54 -5.64 -1.13
CA VAL A 132 -10.17 -6.79 -0.47
C VAL A 132 -10.22 -6.47 1.01
N ARG A 133 -11.43 -6.37 1.55
CA ARG A 133 -11.66 -6.11 2.97
C ARG A 133 -11.18 -7.29 3.80
N TRP A 134 -10.70 -6.99 5.00
CA TRP A 134 -10.30 -8.01 5.97
C TRP A 134 -11.49 -8.32 6.87
N PHE A 135 -11.78 -9.61 7.07
CA PHE A 135 -12.83 -10.08 7.97
C PHE A 135 -12.26 -10.98 9.08
N PRO A 136 -12.85 -10.96 10.30
CA PRO A 136 -12.39 -11.81 11.40
C PRO A 136 -12.52 -13.31 11.16
N ASP A 137 -13.44 -13.73 10.28
CA ASP A 137 -13.81 -15.12 10.00
C ASP A 137 -12.93 -15.82 8.95
N GLY A 138 -11.82 -15.18 8.54
CA GLY A 138 -10.71 -15.88 7.88
C GLY A 138 -10.37 -15.40 6.46
N GLY A 139 -11.06 -14.39 5.94
CA GLY A 139 -10.68 -13.76 4.66
C GLY A 139 -9.54 -12.77 4.84
N GLU A 140 -8.38 -13.02 4.22
CA GLU A 140 -7.24 -12.10 4.23
C GLU A 140 -7.57 -10.79 3.48
N GLY A 141 -7.19 -9.65 4.04
CA GLY A 141 -7.31 -8.36 3.36
C GLY A 141 -6.20 -8.14 2.32
N CYS A 142 -6.43 -7.29 1.33
CA CYS A 142 -5.36 -6.84 0.42
C CYS A 142 -5.72 -5.53 -0.25
N ILE A 143 -4.72 -4.70 -0.50
CA ILE A 143 -4.81 -3.57 -1.43
C ILE A 143 -3.74 -3.75 -2.50
N HIS A 144 -4.18 -3.83 -3.75
CA HIS A 144 -3.32 -3.91 -4.91
C HIS A 144 -3.25 -2.54 -5.60
N MET A 145 -2.04 -1.97 -5.70
CA MET A 145 -1.87 -0.57 -6.09
C MET A 145 -0.58 -0.29 -6.87
N GLU A 146 -0.51 0.89 -7.51
CA GLU A 146 0.66 1.38 -8.25
C GLU A 146 1.94 1.38 -7.41
N ASP A 147 3.03 0.90 -7.99
CA ASP A 147 4.37 1.09 -7.42
C ASP A 147 4.87 2.52 -7.66
N LEU A 148 4.91 3.30 -6.58
CA LEU A 148 5.41 4.67 -6.60
C LEU A 148 6.92 4.79 -6.35
N SER A 149 7.67 3.69 -6.20
CA SER A 149 9.11 3.75 -5.85
C SER A 149 9.98 4.56 -6.83
N ALA A 150 9.56 4.70 -8.08
CA ALA A 150 10.26 5.53 -9.07
C ALA A 150 9.94 7.04 -8.95
N LYS A 151 8.87 7.41 -8.24
CA LYS A 151 8.35 8.81 -8.18
C LYS A 151 8.22 9.34 -6.75
N GLY A 152 8.22 8.46 -5.75
CA GLY A 152 7.98 8.77 -4.36
C GLY A 152 9.08 8.23 -3.45
N LYS A 153 9.19 8.83 -2.27
CA LYS A 153 10.11 8.39 -1.22
C LYS A 153 9.37 8.39 0.10
N THR A 154 9.51 7.30 0.86
CA THR A 154 9.15 7.29 2.28
C THR A 154 10.26 7.98 3.07
N ILE A 155 9.87 8.93 3.91
CA ILE A 155 10.80 9.73 4.70
C ILE A 155 10.74 9.20 6.13
N SER A 156 11.91 8.95 6.72
CA SER A 156 12.03 8.55 8.12
C SER A 156 11.58 9.69 9.03
N TYR A 157 11.08 9.37 10.23
CA TYR A 157 10.76 10.37 11.26
C TYR A 157 11.93 11.30 11.61
N PHE A 158 13.16 10.85 11.37
CA PHE A 158 14.39 11.61 11.66
C PHE A 158 14.91 12.42 10.45
N GLU A 159 14.28 12.30 9.28
CA GLU A 159 14.65 13.08 8.11
C GLU A 159 13.85 14.38 8.04
N ASN A 160 14.53 15.49 7.78
CA ASN A 160 13.88 16.80 7.66
C ASN A 160 13.33 17.04 6.25
N LEU A 161 12.23 17.78 6.19
CA LEU A 161 11.70 18.34 4.94
C LEU A 161 12.23 19.75 4.73
N ASN A 162 12.55 20.10 3.49
CA ASN A 162 12.77 21.50 3.14
C ASN A 162 11.45 22.28 3.07
N LEU A 163 11.53 23.61 3.12
CA LEU A 163 10.34 24.48 3.13
C LEU A 163 9.40 24.24 1.94
N SER A 164 9.95 23.96 0.76
CA SER A 164 9.15 23.68 -0.45
C SER A 164 8.36 22.37 -0.31
N GLN A 165 8.97 21.32 0.26
CA GLN A 165 8.30 20.06 0.54
C GLN A 165 7.20 20.23 1.59
N VAL A 166 7.48 20.96 2.68
CA VAL A 166 6.47 21.27 3.72
C VAL A 166 5.28 22.02 3.12
N LYS A 167 5.54 23.04 2.30
CA LYS A 167 4.48 23.79 1.60
C LYS A 167 3.65 22.87 0.70
N CYS A 168 4.28 21.95 -0.05
CA CYS A 168 3.56 20.99 -0.89
C CYS A 168 2.67 20.06 -0.06
N VAL A 169 3.18 19.52 1.06
CA VAL A 169 2.41 18.65 1.96
C VAL A 169 1.19 19.41 2.52
N ILE A 170 1.39 20.62 3.04
CA ILE A 170 0.30 21.45 3.60
C ILE A 170 -0.74 21.76 2.52
N GLN A 171 -0.31 22.09 1.29
CA GLN A 171 -1.24 22.36 0.18
C GLN A 171 -2.08 21.14 -0.18
N HIS A 172 -1.49 19.94 -0.23
CA HIS A 172 -2.25 18.72 -0.49
C HIS A 172 -3.20 18.36 0.66
N LEU A 173 -2.76 18.50 1.92
CA LEU A 173 -3.63 18.31 3.08
C LEU A 173 -4.82 19.29 3.08
N ALA A 174 -4.57 20.57 2.80
CA ALA A 174 -5.63 21.57 2.69
C ALA A 174 -6.63 21.22 1.58
N LYS A 175 -6.15 20.74 0.42
CA LYS A 175 -7.02 20.27 -0.67
C LYS A 175 -7.85 19.05 -0.26
N ILE A 176 -7.24 18.06 0.39
CA ILE A 176 -7.93 16.87 0.90
C ILE A 176 -9.03 17.28 1.88
N HIS A 177 -8.70 18.07 2.90
CA HIS A 177 -9.65 18.55 3.89
C HIS A 177 -10.80 19.32 3.25
N LYS A 178 -10.50 20.27 2.36
CA LYS A 178 -11.53 21.04 1.64
C LYS A 178 -12.46 20.11 0.86
N ARG A 179 -11.91 19.16 0.09
CA ARG A 179 -12.70 18.27 -0.76
C ARG A 179 -13.60 17.36 0.07
N ILE A 180 -13.09 16.75 1.13
CA ILE A 180 -13.88 15.86 2.00
C ILE A 180 -14.98 16.65 2.73
N LEU A 181 -14.65 17.81 3.32
CA LEU A 181 -15.62 18.62 4.07
C LEU A 181 -16.71 19.23 3.18
N CYS A 182 -16.40 19.51 1.92
CA CYS A 182 -17.38 20.00 0.94
C CYS A 182 -18.09 18.88 0.15
N ALA A 183 -17.70 17.62 0.32
CA ALA A 183 -18.37 16.50 -0.33
C ALA A 183 -19.69 16.15 0.35
N ASN A 184 -20.48 15.28 -0.29
CA ASN A 184 -21.73 14.80 0.28
C ASN A 184 -21.47 14.19 1.68
N PRO A 185 -22.10 14.70 2.75
CA PRO A 185 -21.89 14.20 4.10
C PRO A 185 -22.14 12.70 4.25
N ASN A 186 -23.01 12.09 3.42
CA ASN A 186 -23.28 10.65 3.45
C ASN A 186 -22.05 9.81 3.09
N LEU A 187 -20.99 10.40 2.52
CA LEU A 187 -19.75 9.71 2.25
C LEU A 187 -18.95 9.45 3.53
N TRP A 188 -18.99 10.33 4.53
CA TRP A 188 -18.09 10.28 5.70
C TRP A 188 -18.75 10.46 7.07
N LYS A 189 -19.87 11.17 7.15
CA LYS A 189 -20.53 11.51 8.42
C LYS A 189 -21.07 10.24 9.08
N GLY A 190 -20.69 10.01 10.34
CA GLY A 190 -21.12 8.84 11.10
C GLY A 190 -20.32 7.55 10.86
N LYS A 191 -19.55 7.46 9.77
CA LYS A 191 -18.82 6.24 9.40
C LYS A 191 -17.50 6.05 10.17
N TYR A 192 -16.85 7.16 10.54
CA TYR A 192 -15.50 7.13 11.12
C TYR A 192 -15.44 7.63 12.58
N LEU A 193 -16.61 7.78 13.24
CA LEU A 193 -16.70 8.39 14.58
C LEU A 193 -16.15 7.52 15.72
N LYS A 194 -16.10 6.19 15.54
CA LYS A 194 -15.53 5.27 16.55
C LYS A 194 -14.00 5.36 16.67
N ASN A 195 -13.35 6.13 15.79
CA ASN A 195 -11.89 6.10 15.63
C ASN A 195 -11.13 7.22 16.33
N GLN A 196 -11.83 8.13 17.03
CA GLN A 196 -11.10 9.14 17.83
C GLN A 196 -10.32 8.48 18.96
N GLU A 197 -10.90 7.48 19.61
CA GLU A 197 -10.20 6.65 20.60
C GLU A 197 -9.11 5.79 19.94
N SER A 198 -9.37 5.23 18.74
CA SER A 198 -8.38 4.39 18.05
C SER A 198 -7.16 5.17 17.54
N PHE A 199 -7.30 6.45 17.19
CA PHE A 199 -6.17 7.27 16.75
C PHE A 199 -5.30 7.69 17.93
N VAL A 200 -5.90 8.01 19.08
CA VAL A 200 -5.14 8.24 20.33
C VAL A 200 -4.44 6.95 20.75
N ASP A 201 -5.14 5.81 20.78
CA ASP A 201 -4.52 4.51 21.05
C ASP A 201 -3.41 4.14 20.05
N PHE A 202 -3.56 4.56 18.78
CA PHE A 202 -2.53 4.39 17.76
C PHE A 202 -1.32 5.29 18.05
N LEU A 203 -1.52 6.54 18.44
CA LEU A 203 -0.44 7.43 18.88
C LEU A 203 0.25 6.91 20.14
N ASP A 204 -0.50 6.40 21.11
CA ASP A 204 0.01 5.76 22.33
C ASP A 204 0.87 4.52 22.00
N MET A 205 0.63 3.86 20.86
CA MET A 205 1.52 2.81 20.36
C MET A 205 2.89 3.35 19.91
N PHE A 206 2.97 4.62 19.47
CA PHE A 206 4.22 5.29 19.13
C PHE A 206 4.85 6.04 20.30
N ASP A 207 4.12 6.29 21.40
CA ASP A 207 4.64 6.97 22.57
C ASP A 207 5.97 6.38 23.09
N PRO A 208 6.17 5.05 23.18
CA PRO A 208 7.46 4.48 23.59
C PRO A 208 8.64 4.84 22.65
N ILE A 209 8.35 5.13 21.39
CA ILE A 209 9.33 5.52 20.36
C ILE A 209 9.54 7.05 20.38
N ILE A 210 8.48 7.81 20.62
CA ILE A 210 8.45 9.27 20.57
C ILE A 210 8.96 9.90 21.89
N GLU A 211 8.65 9.31 23.04
CA GLU A 211 9.03 9.80 24.38
C GLU A 211 10.54 10.06 24.53
N PRO A 212 11.45 9.12 24.15
CA PRO A 212 12.89 9.36 24.22
C PRO A 212 13.34 10.54 23.35
N PHE A 213 12.72 10.72 22.19
CA PHE A 213 13.01 11.81 21.27
C PHE A 213 12.53 13.17 21.84
N LEU A 214 11.29 13.24 22.34
CA LEU A 214 10.76 14.45 22.97
C LEU A 214 11.57 14.86 24.21
N LYS A 215 12.05 13.90 25.00
CA LYS A 215 12.94 14.17 26.13
C LYS A 215 14.28 14.75 25.66
N LYS A 216 14.86 14.23 24.58
CA LYS A 216 16.11 14.76 24.00
C LYS A 216 15.95 16.20 23.49
N CYS A 217 14.87 16.50 22.76
CA CYS A 217 14.59 17.86 22.29
C CYS A 217 14.36 18.86 23.43
N LYS A 218 13.76 18.43 24.55
CA LYS A 218 13.58 19.28 25.75
C LYS A 218 14.90 19.56 26.51
N ILE A 219 15.92 18.72 26.35
CA ILE A 219 17.24 18.92 26.96
C ILE A 219 18.06 19.91 26.11
N GLU A 220 17.90 19.91 24.79
CA GLU A 220 18.62 20.80 23.86
C GLU A 220 17.99 22.21 23.73
N GLY A 221 16.71 22.37 24.12
CA GLY A 221 16.00 23.66 24.14
C GLY A 221 16.23 24.53 25.40
N LYS A 222 17.17 24.16 26.27
CA LYS A 222 17.64 24.98 27.38
C LYS A 222 19.06 25.50 27.08
N ASN A 223 19.16 26.50 26.20
CA ASN A 223 20.30 27.40 26.09
C ASN A 223 19.79 28.81 25.82
#